data_AF-A0A3N5J0A6-F1
#
_entry.id   AF-A0A3N5J0A6-F1
#
_cell.length_a   1.000
_cell.length_b   1.000
_cell.length_c   1.000
_cell.angle_alpha   90.00
_cell.angle_beta   90.00
_cell.angle_gamma   90.00
#
_symmetry.space_group_name_H-M   'P 1'
#
loop_
_entity.id
_entity.type
_entity.pdbx_description
1 polymer ?
#
loop_
_entity_poly.entity_id
_entity_poly.type
_entity_poly.pdbx_seq_one_letter_code
_entity_poly.pdbx_strand_id
1 'polypeptide(L)'
;MDGPRVAFSHRFKACPGVVLIPPRPNFSDFSPEEKDLIRIAEKIYYPTPLYVDVFLTLGKRIFPSRETYVYSGDKIKQTVL
;
A
#
# COMPACT_ATOMS: atom_id res chain seq x y z
N MET A 1 -12.37 15.72 6.55
CA MET A 1 -12.88 14.35 6.73
C MET A 1 -11.73 13.42 6.36
N ASP A 2 -11.32 12.53 7.26
CA ASP A 2 -10.25 11.53 7.04
C ASP A 2 -10.68 10.63 5.87
N GLY A 3 -9.83 10.43 4.87
CA GLY A 3 -10.11 9.50 3.77
C GLY A 3 -10.06 8.04 4.23
N PRO A 4 -10.62 7.07 3.49
CA PRO A 4 -10.57 5.68 3.91
C PRO A 4 -9.13 5.18 4.03
N ARG A 5 -8.93 4.23 4.95
CA ARG A 5 -7.67 3.51 5.12
C ARG A 5 -7.75 2.22 4.34
N VAL A 6 -6.81 1.98 3.45
CA VAL A 6 -6.81 0.81 2.56
C VAL A 6 -5.65 -0.10 2.91
N ALA A 7 -5.84 -1.41 2.88
CA ALA A 7 -4.76 -2.39 3.02
C ALA A 7 -4.77 -3.40 1.87
N PHE A 8 -3.57 -3.82 1.44
CA PHE A 8 -3.42 -4.93 0.49
C PHE A 8 -3.05 -6.26 1.15
N SER A 9 -2.96 -6.29 2.48
CA SER A 9 -2.58 -7.48 3.24
C SER A 9 -3.73 -8.01 4.09
N HIS A 10 -3.99 -9.31 3.99
CA HIS A 10 -5.01 -10.02 4.77
C HIS A 10 -4.76 -9.93 6.30
N ARG A 11 -3.57 -9.50 6.74
CA ARG A 11 -3.25 -9.19 8.14
C ARG A 11 -4.20 -8.13 8.74
N PHE A 12 -4.82 -7.30 7.90
CA PHE A 12 -5.75 -6.23 8.32
C PHE A 12 -7.21 -6.68 8.36
N LYS A 13 -7.53 -7.94 8.09
CA LYS A 13 -8.93 -8.42 8.08
C LYS A 13 -9.65 -8.22 9.42
N ALA A 14 -8.91 -8.26 10.53
CA ALA A 14 -9.45 -8.04 11.87
C ALA A 14 -9.39 -6.56 12.33
N CYS A 15 -8.84 -5.66 11.51
CA CYS A 15 -8.67 -4.25 11.87
C CYS A 15 -9.91 -3.44 11.45
N PRO A 16 -10.72 -2.95 12.40
CA PRO A 16 -11.87 -2.12 12.08
C PRO A 16 -11.40 -0.79 11.44
N GLY A 17 -12.16 -0.31 10.45
CA GLY A 17 -11.87 0.94 9.75
C GLY A 17 -10.78 0.87 8.69
N VAL A 18 -10.33 -0.34 8.31
CA VAL A 18 -9.43 -0.56 7.18
C VAL A 18 -10.13 -1.40 6.12
N VAL A 19 -10.17 -0.88 4.90
CA VAL A 19 -10.73 -1.56 3.73
C VAL A 19 -9.66 -2.46 3.13
N LEU A 20 -9.93 -3.76 3.08
CA LEU A 20 -9.03 -4.73 2.46
C LEU A 20 -9.29 -4.79 0.95
N ILE A 21 -8.26 -4.53 0.15
CA ILE A 21 -8.29 -4.70 -1.30
C ILE A 21 -7.31 -5.81 -1.67
N PRO A 22 -7.75 -6.90 -2.33
CA PRO A 22 -6.85 -7.95 -2.80
C PRO A 22 -5.81 -7.41 -3.77
N PRO A 23 -4.52 -7.74 -3.63
CA PRO A 23 -3.50 -7.26 -4.56
C PRO A 23 -3.74 -7.84 -5.96
N ARG A 24 -3.59 -6.98 -6.98
CA ARG A 24 -3.66 -7.37 -8.40
C ARG A 24 -2.37 -6.99 -9.12
N PRO A 25 -1.92 -7.79 -10.10
CA PRO A 25 -0.69 -7.51 -10.84
C PRO A 25 -0.82 -6.25 -11.70
N ASN A 26 -2.00 -5.96 -12.27
CA ASN A 26 -2.25 -4.75 -13.04
C ASN A 26 -3.29 -3.85 -12.38
N PHE A 27 -3.13 -2.54 -12.52
CA PHE A 27 -4.09 -1.58 -11.99
C PHE A 27 -5.45 -1.70 -12.70
N SER A 28 -5.46 -2.16 -13.95
CA SER A 28 -6.67 -2.37 -14.73
C SER A 28 -7.58 -3.47 -14.16
N ASP A 29 -7.02 -4.44 -13.44
CA ASP A 29 -7.75 -5.60 -12.88
C ASP A 29 -8.63 -5.24 -11.67
N PHE A 30 -8.39 -4.09 -11.04
CA PHE A 30 -9.24 -3.59 -9.95
C PHE A 30 -10.61 -3.14 -10.48
N SER A 31 -11.67 -3.41 -9.71
CA SER A 31 -13.00 -2.89 -9.99
C SER A 31 -13.01 -1.36 -9.94
N PRO A 32 -14.00 -0.69 -10.56
CA PRO A 32 -14.16 0.75 -10.46
C PRO A 32 -14.20 1.26 -9.01
N GLU A 33 -14.86 0.51 -8.12
CA GLU A 33 -14.98 0.81 -6.69
C GLU A 33 -13.65 0.67 -5.95
N GLU A 34 -12.89 -0.40 -6.22
CA GLU A 34 -11.54 -0.59 -5.66
C GLU A 34 -10.59 0.53 -6.13
N LYS A 35 -10.66 0.91 -7.41
CA LYS A 35 -9.88 2.03 -7.96
C LYS A 35 -10.24 3.35 -7.30
N ASP A 36 -11.52 3.61 -7.05
CA ASP A 36 -11.96 4.80 -6.35
C ASP A 36 -11.43 4.83 -4.92
N LEU A 37 -11.60 3.74 -4.16
CA LEU A 37 -11.07 3.59 -2.80
C LEU A 37 -9.56 3.86 -2.74
N ILE A 38 -8.78 3.32 -3.67
CA ILE A 38 -7.33 3.59 -3.75
C ILE A 38 -7.05 5.08 -4.03
N ARG A 39 -7.84 5.72 -4.89
CA ARG A 39 -7.68 7.14 -5.24
C ARG A 39 -8.05 8.06 -4.09
N ILE A 40 -9.09 7.77 -3.33
CA ILE A 40 -9.53 8.59 -2.19
C ILE A 40 -8.85 8.21 -0.88
N ALA A 41 -8.13 7.08 -0.84
CA ALA A 41 -7.46 6.61 0.37
C ALA A 41 -6.52 7.68 0.94
N GLU A 42 -6.63 7.92 2.24
CA GLU A 42 -5.69 8.78 2.94
C GLU A 42 -4.36 8.06 3.19
N LYS A 43 -4.47 6.78 3.57
CA LYS A 43 -3.33 5.95 3.93
C LYS A 43 -3.47 4.54 3.40
N ILE A 44 -2.39 4.04 2.82
CA ILE A 44 -2.29 2.70 2.24
C ILE A 44 -1.36 1.83 3.08
N TYR A 45 -1.88 0.72 3.58
CA TYR A 45 -1.19 -0.25 4.41
C TYR A 45 -0.76 -1.47 3.60
N TYR A 46 0.50 -1.85 3.78
CA TYR A 46 1.20 -2.93 3.11
C TYR A 46 0.93 -2.95 1.60
N PRO A 47 1.16 -1.85 0.87
CA PRO A 47 1.05 -1.86 -0.59
C PRO A 47 1.93 -2.97 -1.19
N THR A 48 1.51 -3.48 -2.34
CA THR A 48 2.37 -4.35 -3.16
C THR A 48 3.60 -3.54 -3.61
N PRO A 49 4.82 -4.11 -3.61
CA PRO A 49 6.04 -3.42 -4.04
C PRO A 49 5.91 -2.71 -5.40
N LEU A 50 5.16 -3.34 -6.33
CA LEU A 50 4.86 -2.81 -7.67
C LEU A 50 4.24 -1.41 -7.68
N TYR A 51 3.50 -1.04 -6.63
CA TYR A 51 2.77 0.23 -6.57
C TYR A 51 3.33 1.22 -5.55
N VAL A 52 4.40 0.87 -4.81
CA VAL A 52 4.95 1.72 -3.74
C VAL A 52 5.33 3.10 -4.28
N ASP A 53 6.19 3.16 -5.30
CA ASP A 53 6.62 4.44 -5.89
C ASP A 53 5.46 5.20 -6.55
N VAL A 54 4.49 4.48 -7.14
CA VAL A 54 3.30 5.09 -7.74
C VAL A 54 2.46 5.80 -6.67
N PHE A 55 2.16 5.13 -5.57
CA PHE A 55 1.38 5.72 -4.48
C PHE A 55 2.09 6.91 -3.83
N LEU A 56 3.40 6.81 -3.62
CA LEU A 56 4.19 7.92 -3.10
C LEU A 56 4.20 9.13 -4.05
N THR A 57 4.33 8.89 -5.37
CA THR A 57 4.28 9.95 -6.39
C THR A 57 2.92 10.66 -6.40
N LEU A 58 1.84 9.92 -6.11
CA LEU A 58 0.49 10.46 -5.95
C LEU A 58 0.27 11.17 -4.59
N GLY A 59 1.31 11.33 -3.78
CA GLY A 59 1.24 11.99 -2.47
C GLY A 59 0.55 11.15 -1.39
N LYS A 60 0.36 9.85 -1.61
CA LYS A 60 -0.27 8.96 -0.62
C LYS A 60 0.69 8.65 0.52
N ARG A 61 0.14 8.59 1.73
CA ARG A 61 0.87 8.06 2.89
C ARG A 61 0.82 6.54 2.82
N ILE A 62 1.98 5.89 2.92
CA ILE A 62 2.06 4.43 2.96
C ILE A 62 2.65 3.94 4.28
N PHE A 63 2.34 2.71 4.63
CA PHE A 63 3.02 1.96 5.68
C PHE A 63 3.15 0.50 5.25
N PRO A 64 4.30 -0.19 5.39
CA PRO A 64 5.57 0.34 5.87
C PRO A 64 6.21 1.35 4.90
N SER A 65 7.34 1.95 5.27
CA SER A 65 8.03 2.98 4.46
C SER A 65 8.59 2.38 3.18
N ARG A 66 8.92 3.25 2.19
CA ARG A 66 9.56 2.85 0.93
C ARG A 66 10.83 2.03 1.19
N GLU A 67 11.67 2.50 2.11
CA GLU A 67 12.92 1.86 2.51
C GLU A 67 12.71 0.41 2.95
N THR A 68 11.60 0.12 3.64
CA THR A 68 11.29 -1.25 4.08
C THR A 68 11.20 -2.19 2.87
N TYR A 69 10.63 -1.74 1.75
CA TYR A 69 10.55 -2.54 0.52
C TYR A 69 11.89 -2.64 -0.22
N VAL A 70 12.69 -1.56 -0.22
CA VAL A 70 13.99 -1.50 -0.91
C VAL A 70 15.03 -2.39 -0.23
N TYR A 71 15.02 -2.44 1.10
CA TYR A 71 16.02 -3.13 1.90
C TYR A 71 15.57 -4.50 2.44
N SER A 72 14.29 -4.86 2.28
CA SER A 72 13.78 -6.14 2.76
C SER A 72 14.54 -7.31 2.11
N GLY A 73 15.22 -8.10 2.94
CA GLY A 73 15.98 -9.28 2.51
C GLY A 73 17.41 -8.99 2.06
N ASP A 74 17.81 -7.72 1.90
CA ASP A 74 19.15 -7.32 1.50
C ASP A 74 19.96 -6.84 2.71
N LYS A 75 20.51 -7.80 3.46
CA LYS A 75 21.22 -7.56 4.73
C LYS A 75 22.43 -6.63 4.61
N ILE A 76 23.05 -6.59 3.43
CA ILE A 76 24.16 -5.68 3.15
C ILE A 76 23.63 -4.25 3.14
N LYS A 77 22.59 -3.96 2.35
CA LYS A 77 22.00 -2.62 2.30
C LYS A 77 21.39 -2.18 3.65
N GLN A 78 20.92 -3.11 4.47
CA GLN A 78 20.39 -2.80 5.81
C GLN A 78 21.44 -2.34 6.83
N THR A 79 22.71 -2.70 6.64
CA THR A 79 23.79 -2.41 7.62
C THR A 79 24.65 -1.21 7.21
N VAL A 80 24.56 -0.78 5.94
CA VAL A 80 25.42 0.27 5.36
C VAL A 80 24.83 1.68 5.54
N LEU A 81 23.60 1.80 6.06
CA LEU A 81 22.89 3.07 6.23
C LEU A 81 23.11 3.70 7.61
#